data_AF-D5SUX0-F1
#
_entry.id   AF-D5SUX0-F1
#
_cell.length_a   1.000
_cell.length_b   1.000
_cell.length_c   1.000
_cell.angle_alpha   90.00
_cell.angle_beta   90.00
_cell.angle_gamma   90.00
#
_symmetry.space_group_name_H-M   'P 1'
#
loop_
_entity.id
_entity.type
_entity.pdbx_description
1 polymer ?
#
loop_
_entity_poly.entity_id
_entity_poly.type
_entity_poly.pdbx_seq_one_letter_code
_entity_poly.pdbx_strand_id
1 'polypeptide(L)'
;MLGLFLGAAILGLIISIMEEGEFPGWGKMIVCVLAAVIPAAILNAFLPPELFLVGLAVGAFCAGCAISALCGMSVQRAAIAASIYLGINVALSLTLSALLSR
;
A
#
# COMPACT_ATOMS: atom_id res chain seq x y z
N MET A 1 2.57 1.13 -15.00
CA MET A 1 1.68 -0.06 -14.93
C MET A 1 2.35 -1.24 -14.23
N LEU A 2 3.58 -1.63 -14.57
CA LEU A 2 4.30 -2.72 -13.88
C LEU A 2 4.35 -2.56 -12.36
N GLY A 3 4.63 -1.36 -11.84
CA GLY A 3 4.62 -1.10 -10.39
C GLY A 3 3.26 -1.27 -9.72
N LEU A 4 2.16 -1.05 -10.46
CA LEU A 4 0.80 -1.20 -9.94
C LEU A 4 0.41 -2.67 -9.85
N PHE A 5 0.73 -3.46 -10.88
CA PHE A 5 0.56 -4.92 -10.84
C PHE A 5 1.45 -5.57 -9.78
N LEU A 6 2.70 -5.10 -9.63
CA LEU A 6 3.59 -5.58 -8.58
C LEU A 6 3.05 -5.24 -7.18
N GLY A 7 2.60 -4.01 -6.97
CA GLY A 7 1.96 -3.61 -5.72
C GLY A 7 0.70 -4.42 -5.41
N ALA A 8 -0.12 -4.68 -6.43
CA ALA A 8 -1.34 -5.48 -6.29
C ALA A 8 -1.03 -6.95 -5.97
N ALA A 9 0.03 -7.50 -6.57
CA ALA A 9 0.51 -8.86 -6.29
C ALA A 9 1.06 -8.97 -4.87
N ILE A 10 1.89 -8.01 -4.41
CA ILE A 10 2.41 -7.97 -3.04
C ILE A 10 1.25 -7.86 -2.04
N LEU A 11 0.31 -6.95 -2.27
CA LEU A 11 -0.82 -6.75 -1.37
C LEU A 11 -1.73 -7.98 -1.31
N GLY A 12 -2.01 -8.59 -2.46
CA GLY A 12 -2.80 -9.81 -2.53
C GLY A 12 -2.11 -11.01 -1.88
N LEU A 13 -0.78 -11.11 -1.98
CA LEU A 13 0.01 -12.12 -1.25
C LEU A 13 -0.06 -11.93 0.26
N ILE A 14 0.06 -10.69 0.75
CA ILE A 14 -0.08 -10.38 2.18
C ILE A 14 -1.45 -10.83 2.68
N ILE A 15 -2.51 -10.47 1.95
CA ILE A 15 -3.89 -10.80 2.34
C ILE A 15 -4.13 -12.31 2.28
N SER A 16 -3.65 -13.02 1.24
CA SER A 16 -3.83 -14.48 1.15
C SER A 16 -3.10 -15.22 2.27
N ILE A 17 -1.92 -14.74 2.69
CA ILE A 17 -1.20 -15.31 3.83
C ILE A 17 -1.95 -15.04 5.15
N MET A 18 -2.51 -13.83 5.31
CA MET A 18 -3.17 -13.43 6.55
C MET A 18 -4.55 -14.08 6.77
N GLU A 19 -5.28 -14.35 5.70
CA GLU A 19 -6.61 -14.98 5.77
C GLU A 19 -6.58 -16.49 5.53
N GLU A 20 -5.39 -17.10 5.37
CA GLU A 20 -5.21 -18.51 5.01
C GLU A 20 -6.11 -18.94 3.83
N GLY A 21 -6.34 -18.02 2.90
CA GLY A 21 -7.41 -18.09 1.91
C GLY A 21 -6.95 -17.84 0.47
N GLU A 22 -7.88 -17.95 -0.46
CA GLU A 22 -7.62 -17.68 -1.87
C GLU A 22 -7.31 -16.20 -2.15
N PHE A 23 -6.61 -15.97 -3.25
CA PHE A 23 -6.26 -14.63 -3.71
C PHE A 23 -7.55 -13.78 -3.90
N PRO A 24 -7.66 -12.60 -3.25
CA PRO A 24 -8.91 -11.82 -3.22
C PRO A 24 -9.36 -11.27 -4.59
N GLY A 25 -8.50 -11.35 -5.61
CA GLY A 25 -8.80 -10.99 -7.00
C GLY A 25 -8.10 -9.70 -7.46
N TRP A 26 -7.64 -9.70 -8.71
CA TRP A 26 -6.81 -8.62 -9.27
C TRP A 26 -7.51 -7.26 -9.25
N GLY A 27 -8.81 -7.20 -9.58
CA GLY A 27 -9.56 -5.95 -9.60
C GLY A 27 -9.61 -5.27 -8.24
N LYS A 28 -9.87 -6.03 -7.17
CA LYS A 28 -9.90 -5.50 -5.81
C LYS A 28 -8.51 -5.02 -5.38
N MET A 29 -7.46 -5.78 -5.69
CA MET A 29 -6.09 -5.41 -5.32
C MET A 29 -5.61 -4.15 -6.05
N ILE A 30 -5.95 -4.00 -7.34
CA ILE A 30 -5.67 -2.78 -8.10
C ILE A 30 -6.34 -1.57 -7.45
N VAL A 31 -7.62 -1.71 -7.04
CA VAL A 31 -8.34 -0.62 -6.36
C VAL A 31 -7.71 -0.29 -4.99
N CYS A 32 -7.33 -1.28 -4.19
CA CYS A 32 -6.66 -1.05 -2.91
C CYS A 32 -5.30 -0.34 -3.09
N VAL A 33 -4.52 -0.72 -4.11
CA VAL A 33 -3.25 -0.05 -4.43
C VAL A 33 -3.47 1.37 -4.92
N LEU A 34 -4.48 1.60 -5.77
CA LEU A 34 -4.86 2.94 -6.22
C LEU A 34 -5.33 3.82 -5.04
N ALA A 35 -6.10 3.25 -4.13
CA ALA A 35 -6.53 3.91 -2.90
C ALA A 35 -5.35 4.26 -1.98
N ALA A 36 -4.21 3.57 -2.10
CA ALA A 36 -2.98 3.93 -1.42
C ALA A 36 -2.21 5.03 -2.15
N VAL A 37 -2.00 4.84 -3.45
CA VAL A 37 -1.09 5.65 -4.27
C VAL A 37 -1.68 7.03 -4.56
N ILE A 38 -2.99 7.14 -4.86
CA ILE A 38 -3.60 8.41 -5.24
C ILE A 38 -3.55 9.41 -4.07
N PRO A 39 -4.02 9.09 -2.85
CA PRO A 39 -3.95 10.04 -1.73
C PRO A 39 -2.52 10.39 -1.34
N ALA A 40 -1.61 9.42 -1.38
CA ALA A 40 -0.19 9.65 -1.11
C ALA A 40 0.45 10.59 -2.13
N ALA A 41 0.18 10.38 -3.43
CA ALA A 41 0.71 11.21 -4.50
C ALA A 41 0.14 12.63 -4.45
N ILE A 42 -1.16 12.78 -4.17
CA ILE A 42 -1.79 14.08 -3.98
C ILE A 42 -1.11 14.83 -2.84
N LEU A 43 -0.99 14.22 -1.64
CA LEU A 43 -0.36 14.89 -0.51
C LEU A 43 1.11 15.22 -0.75
N ASN A 44 1.87 14.28 -1.32
CA ASN A 44 3.28 14.51 -1.63
C ASN A 44 3.50 15.56 -2.73
N ALA A 45 2.49 15.88 -3.54
CA ALA A 45 2.57 16.99 -4.49
C ALA A 45 2.42 18.37 -3.80
N PHE A 46 1.79 18.42 -2.63
CA PHE A 46 1.57 19.66 -1.86
C PHE A 46 2.51 19.81 -0.66
N LEU A 47 3.14 18.73 -0.22
CA LEU A 47 4.04 18.73 0.93
C LEU A 47 5.51 18.81 0.51
N PRO A 48 6.37 19.46 1.33
CA PRO A 48 7.80 19.42 1.11
C PRO A 48 8.33 17.98 1.15
N PRO A 49 9.40 17.65 0.39
CA PRO A 49 9.90 16.29 0.24
C PRO A 49 10.28 15.60 1.56
N GLU A 50 10.65 16.38 2.58
CA GLU A 50 10.99 15.88 3.92
C GLU A 50 9.80 15.21 4.62
N LEU A 51 8.56 15.54 4.22
CA LEU A 51 7.32 15.03 4.79
C LEU A 51 6.69 13.89 3.96
N PHE A 52 7.44 13.25 3.06
CA PHE A 52 6.92 12.17 2.20
C PHE A 52 6.28 11.00 2.99
N LEU A 53 6.74 10.79 4.24
CA LEU A 53 6.17 9.80 5.17
C LEU A 53 4.72 10.09 5.53
N VAL A 54 4.32 11.36 5.57
CA VAL A 54 2.94 11.77 5.86
C VAL A 54 2.01 11.34 4.73
N GLY A 55 2.40 11.58 3.48
CA GLY A 55 1.64 11.12 2.31
C GLY A 55 1.53 9.60 2.28
N LEU A 56 2.61 8.88 2.59
CA LEU A 56 2.58 7.41 2.70
C LEU A 56 1.63 6.92 3.80
N ALA A 57 1.67 7.53 4.99
CA ALA A 57 0.81 7.15 6.11
C ALA A 57 -0.67 7.32 5.76
N VAL A 58 -1.04 8.44 5.12
CA VAL A 58 -2.41 8.67 4.66
C VAL A 58 -2.80 7.67 3.57
N GLY A 59 -1.90 7.39 2.62
CA GLY A 59 -2.11 6.35 1.61
C GLY A 59 -2.39 4.99 2.23
N ALA A 60 -1.60 4.57 3.23
CA ALA A 60 -1.83 3.29 3.91
C ALA A 60 -3.14 3.27 4.70
N PHE A 61 -3.53 4.39 5.31
CA PHE A 61 -4.83 4.49 5.97
C PHE A 61 -5.98 4.29 4.96
N CYS A 62 -5.92 4.98 3.81
CA CYS A 62 -6.90 4.81 2.74
C CYS A 62 -6.90 3.37 2.17
N ALA A 63 -5.73 2.76 2.02
CA ALA A 63 -5.59 1.37 1.59
C ALA A 63 -6.22 0.40 2.59
N GLY A 64 -5.99 0.59 3.89
CA GLY A 64 -6.59 -0.22 4.96
C GLY A 64 -8.12 -0.15 4.94
N CYS A 65 -8.68 1.04 4.76
CA CYS A 65 -10.14 1.21 4.58
C CYS A 65 -10.65 0.49 3.32
N ALA A 66 -9.95 0.61 2.19
CA ALA A 66 -10.31 -0.07 0.95
C ALA A 66 -10.24 -1.60 1.08
N ILE A 67 -9.19 -2.13 1.74
CA ILE A 67 -9.04 -3.56 2.00
C ILE A 67 -10.19 -4.06 2.87
N SER A 68 -10.51 -3.38 3.97
CA SER A 68 -11.60 -3.76 4.84
C SER A 68 -12.94 -3.79 4.09
N ALA A 69 -13.21 -2.78 3.26
CA ALA A 69 -14.44 -2.68 2.48
C ALA A 69 -14.54 -3.74 1.35
N LEU A 70 -13.45 -4.04 0.64
CA LEU A 70 -13.47 -4.90 -0.55
C LEU A 70 -13.21 -6.38 -0.25
N CYS A 71 -12.43 -6.66 0.79
CA CYS A 71 -12.03 -8.02 1.17
C CYS A 71 -12.87 -8.58 2.32
N GLY A 72 -13.80 -7.81 2.90
CA GLY A 72 -14.67 -8.27 4.00
C GLY A 72 -13.90 -8.58 5.29
N MET A 73 -12.68 -8.07 5.42
CA MET A 73 -11.81 -8.30 6.57
C MET A 73 -12.12 -7.32 7.69
N SER A 74 -11.87 -7.73 8.93
CA SER A 74 -11.94 -6.82 10.08
C SER A 74 -10.94 -5.67 9.93
N VAL A 75 -11.30 -4.50 10.46
CA VAL A 75 -10.45 -3.29 10.39
C VAL A 75 -9.07 -3.55 10.99
N GLN A 76 -8.99 -4.37 12.05
CA GLN A 76 -7.72 -4.74 12.68
C GLN A 76 -6.81 -5.51 11.71
N ARG A 77 -7.34 -6.51 10.99
CA ARG A 77 -6.56 -7.28 10.01
C ARG A 77 -6.20 -6.45 8.78
N ALA A 78 -7.13 -5.63 8.30
CA ALA A 78 -6.86 -4.72 7.18
C ALA A 78 -5.78 -3.69 7.52
N ALA A 79 -5.76 -3.18 8.75
CA ALA A 79 -4.72 -2.27 9.24
C ALA A 79 -3.34 -2.96 9.31
N ILE A 80 -3.29 -4.22 9.77
CA ILE A 80 -2.03 -4.99 9.78
C ILE A 80 -1.53 -5.19 8.34
N ALA A 81 -2.40 -5.63 7.41
CA ALA A 81 -2.03 -5.82 6.01
C ALA A 81 -1.51 -4.51 5.37
N ALA A 82 -2.21 -3.39 5.62
CA ALA A 82 -1.81 -2.07 5.15
C ALA A 82 -0.48 -1.61 5.75
N SER A 83 -0.23 -1.90 7.03
CA SER A 83 1.04 -1.54 7.71
C SER A 83 2.23 -2.33 7.16
N ILE A 84 2.05 -3.62 6.85
CA ILE A 84 3.09 -4.46 6.21
C ILE A 84 3.38 -3.92 4.80
N TYR A 85 2.32 -3.63 4.04
CA TYR A 85 2.46 -3.05 2.71
C TYR A 85 3.17 -1.69 2.74
N LEU A 86 2.86 -0.83 3.71
CA LEU A 86 3.56 0.44 3.92
C LEU A 86 5.03 0.21 4.28
N GLY A 87 5.32 -0.72 5.18
CA GLY A 87 6.69 -1.07 5.55
C GLY A 87 7.54 -1.50 4.35
N ILE A 88 6.97 -2.31 3.44
CA ILE A 88 7.63 -2.69 2.19
C ILE A 88 7.87 -1.48 1.28
N ASN A 89 6.86 -0.60 1.13
CA ASN A 89 7.02 0.61 0.32
C ASN A 89 8.09 1.55 0.87
N VAL A 90 8.11 1.78 2.19
CA VAL A 90 9.14 2.59 2.86
C VAL A 90 10.52 1.98 2.67
N ALA A 91 10.67 0.66 2.88
CA ALA A 91 11.93 -0.04 2.68
C ALA A 91 12.43 0.09 1.22
N LEU A 92 11.54 -0.08 0.24
CA LEU A 92 11.87 0.13 -1.17
C LEU A 92 12.27 1.57 -1.45
N SER A 93 11.52 2.57 -0.97
CA SER A 93 11.84 3.99 -1.15
C SER A 93 13.18 4.37 -0.54
N LEU A 94 13.48 3.90 0.67
CA LEU A 94 14.77 4.14 1.33
C LEU A 94 15.93 3.47 0.59
N THR A 95 15.74 2.23 0.15
CA THR A 95 16.76 1.49 -0.61
C THR A 95 17.07 2.17 -1.94
N LEU A 96 16.04 2.62 -2.67
CA LEU A 96 16.19 3.36 -3.93
C LEU A 96 16.89 4.71 -3.71
N SER A 97 16.51 5.43 -2.65
CA SER A 97 17.16 6.69 -2.28
C SER A 97 18.64 6.49 -1.92
N ALA A 98 18.98 5.44 -1.17
CA ALA A 98 20.36 5.10 -0.84
C ALA A 98 21.18 4.67 -2.07
N LEU A 99 20.56 4.01 -3.04
CA LEU A 99 21.20 3.61 -4.31
C LEU A 99 21.45 4.79 -5.24
N LEU A 100 20.49 5.72 -5.34
CA LEU A 100 20.59 6.94 -6.17
C LEU A 100 21.46 8.05 -5.54
N SER A 101 21.75 7.93 -4.24
CA SER A 101 22.68 8.81 -3.52
C SER A 101 24.16 8.48 -3.78
N ARG A 102 24.47 7.46 -4.58
CA ARG A 102 25.82 7.16 -5.08
C ARG A 102 26.01 7.66 -6.50
#